data_AF-A0A958VTS9-F1
#
_entry.id   AF-A0A958VTS9-F1
#
_cell.length_a   1.000
_cell.length_b   1.000
_cell.length_c   1.000
_cell.angle_alpha   90.00
_cell.angle_beta   90.00
_cell.angle_gamma   90.00
#
_symmetry.space_group_name_H-M   'P 1'
#
loop_
_entity.id
_entity.type
_entity.pdbx_description
1 polymer ?
#
loop_
_entity_poly.entity_id
_entity_poly.type
_entity_poly.pdbx_seq_one_letter_code
_entity_poly.pdbx_strand_id
1 'polypeptide(L)' 'MHRLNKEVHDAKVDLIMARQQRNQLIYRSKHGIVDNARAAKRYVKATFGTRSAQATSLKDVSFTKLKIK' A
#
# COMPACT_ATOMS: atom_id res chain seq x y z
N MET A 1 17.26 15.66 29.35
CA MET A 1 15.98 16.04 28.69
C MET A 1 16.06 16.21 27.16
N HIS A 2 17.20 16.58 26.55
CA HIS A 2 17.26 16.81 25.09
C HIS A 2 17.25 15.55 24.20
N ARG A 3 17.63 14.37 24.71
CA ARG A 3 17.78 13.15 23.90
C ARG A 3 16.45 12.49 23.50
N LEU A 4 15.48 12.44 24.43
CA LEU A 4 14.12 11.93 24.20
C LEU A 4 13.35 12.73 23.14
N ASN A 5 13.57 14.04 23.07
CA ASN A 5 12.96 14.89 22.04
C ASN A 5 13.56 14.63 20.65
N LYS A 6 14.83 14.24 20.56
CA LYS A 6 15.49 13.94 19.29
C LYS A 6 14.99 12.63 18.70
N GLU A 7 14.93 11.57 19.50
CA GLU A 7 14.44 10.26 19.03
C GLU A 7 12.98 10.32 18.55
N VAL A 8 12.12 11.05 19.27
CA VAL A 8 10.72 11.28 18.86
C VAL A 8 10.63 12.14 17.59
N HIS A 9 11.51 13.13 17.45
CA HIS A 9 11.58 13.95 16.23
C HIS A 9 12.02 13.14 15.03
N ASP A 10 13.09 12.36 15.16
CA ASP A 10 13.63 11.50 14.11
C ASP A 10 12.58 10.45 13.69
N ALA A 11 11.92 9.79 14.65
CA ALA A 11 10.83 8.85 14.36
C ALA A 11 9.64 9.51 13.63
N LYS A 12 9.32 10.79 13.92
CA LYS A 12 8.30 11.53 13.19
C LYS A 12 8.73 11.84 11.76
N VAL A 13 9.99 12.21 11.55
CA VAL A 13 10.56 12.45 10.21
C VAL A 13 10.52 11.17 9.39
N ASP A 14 10.96 10.04 9.96
CA ASP A 14 10.94 8.74 9.30
C ASP A 14 9.52 8.31 8.91
N LEU A 15 8.54 8.52 9.80
CA LEU A 15 7.13 8.26 9.50
C LEU A 15 6.63 9.10 8.33
N ILE A 16 6.98 10.39 8.29
CA ILE A 16 6.58 11.29 7.20
C ILE A 16 7.22 10.84 5.89
N MET A 17 8.52 10.53 5.89
CA MET A 17 9.24 10.06 4.71
C MET A 17 8.69 8.73 4.19
N ALA A 18 8.40 7.78 5.09
CA ALA A 18 7.78 6.51 4.73
C ALA A 18 6.38 6.71 4.10
N ARG A 19 5.57 7.64 4.64
CA ARG A 19 4.26 7.99 4.07
C ARG A 19 4.39 8.63 2.68
N GLN A 20 5.37 9.52 2.49
CA GLN A 20 5.63 10.14 1.20
C GLN A 20 6.07 9.11 0.16
N GLN A 21 7.01 8.21 0.50
CA GLN A 21 7.44 7.12 -0.37
C GLN A 21 6.29 6.17 -0.72
N ARG A 22 5.48 5.78 0.27
CA ARG A 22 4.26 4.98 0.04
C ARG A 22 3.32 5.69 -0.93
N ASN A 23 3.05 6.97 -0.72
CA ASN A 23 2.17 7.73 -1.58
C ASN A 23 2.74 7.87 -3.01
N GLN A 24 4.07 7.98 -3.15
CA GLN A 24 4.74 7.98 -4.45
C GLN A 24 4.50 6.66 -5.19
N LEU A 25 4.67 5.53 -4.52
CA LEU A 25 4.46 4.20 -5.09
C LEU A 25 2.98 3.95 -5.46
N ILE A 26 2.05 4.43 -4.64
CA ILE A 26 0.62 4.20 -4.84
C ILE A 26 0.05 5.16 -5.88
N TYR A 27 0.35 6.46 -5.80
CA TYR A 27 -0.41 7.50 -6.51
C TYR A 27 0.35 8.17 -7.65
N ARG A 28 1.69 8.20 -7.65
CA ARG A 28 2.47 8.83 -8.74
C ARG A 28 2.76 7.89 -9.90
N SER A 29 2.76 6.58 -9.67
CA SER A 29 2.82 5.60 -10.75
C SER A 29 1.51 5.63 -11.53
N LYS A 30 1.61 5.74 -12.87
CA LYS A 30 0.48 5.74 -13.82
C LYS A 30 -0.55 4.63 -13.56
N HIS A 31 -0.10 3.50 -13.02
CA HIS A 31 -0.93 2.35 -12.66
C HIS A 31 -0.68 1.86 -11.23
N GLY A 32 -0.06 2.68 -10.37
CA GLY A 32 0.42 2.29 -9.04
C GLY A 32 -0.68 1.73 -8.14
N ILE A 33 -1.85 2.36 -8.14
CA ILE A 33 -3.02 1.86 -7.40
C ILE A 33 -3.43 0.46 -7.91
N VAL A 34 -3.52 0.29 -9.23
CA VAL A 34 -3.95 -0.96 -9.85
C VAL A 34 -2.95 -2.08 -9.60
N ASP A 35 -1.66 -1.80 -9.74
CA ASP A 35 -0.59 -2.78 -9.58
C ASP A 35 -0.43 -3.19 -8.11
N ASN A 36 -0.49 -2.23 -7.19
CA ASN A 36 -0.47 -2.52 -5.75
C ASN A 36 -1.71 -3.30 -5.32
N ALA A 37 -2.89 -2.97 -5.84
CA ALA A 37 -4.10 -3.75 -5.59
C ALA A 37 -3.98 -5.19 -6.10
N ARG A 38 -3.41 -5.39 -7.29
CA ARG A 38 -3.13 -6.74 -7.84
C ARG A 38 -2.11 -7.49 -6.98
N ALA A 39 -1.07 -6.82 -6.50
CA ALA A 39 -0.09 -7.40 -5.61
C ALA A 39 -0.73 -7.83 -4.28
N ALA A 40 -1.54 -6.98 -3.67
CA ALA A 40 -2.28 -7.29 -2.45
C ALA A 40 -3.22 -8.48 -2.64
N LYS A 41 -3.99 -8.53 -3.74
CA LYS A 41 -4.83 -9.70 -4.07
C LYS A 41 -4.02 -10.98 -4.23
N ARG A 42 -2.83 -10.92 -4.85
CA ARG A 42 -1.94 -12.07 -4.98
C ARG A 42 -1.42 -12.53 -3.62
N TYR A 43 -0.98 -11.59 -2.78
CA TYR A 43 -0.53 -11.89 -1.42
C TYR A 43 -1.61 -12.57 -0.59
N VAL A 44 -2.84 -12.05 -0.58
CA VAL A 44 -3.95 -12.63 0.18
C VAL A 44 -4.29 -14.03 -0.33
N LYS A 45 -4.33 -14.24 -1.65
CA LYS A 45 -4.55 -15.57 -2.23
C LYS A 45 -3.44 -16.56 -1.90
N ALA A 46 -2.18 -16.12 -1.89
CA ALA A 46 -1.02 -16.95 -1.58
C ALA A 46 -0.98 -17.31 -0.08
N THR A 47 -1.32 -16.36 0.79
CA THR A 47 -1.23 -16.52 2.25
C THR A 47 -2.40 -17.31 2.83
N PHE A 48 -3.63 -16.98 2.40
CA PHE A 48 -4.85 -17.56 2.99
C PHE A 48 -5.47 -18.66 2.10
N GLY A 49 -4.97 -18.83 0.88
CA GLY A 49 -5.56 -19.72 -0.12
C GLY A 49 -6.67 -19.06 -0.92
N THR A 50 -6.88 -19.54 -2.15
CA THR A 50 -7.76 -18.92 -3.16
C THR A 50 -9.26 -19.01 -2.84
N ARG A 51 -9.66 -19.93 -1.95
CA ARG A 51 -11.05 -20.16 -1.52
C ARG A 51 -11.35 -19.65 -0.11
N SER A 52 -10.41 -18.94 0.51
CA SER A 52 -10.59 -18.37 1.85
C SER A 52 -11.63 -17.25 1.85
N ALA A 53 -12.20 -16.97 3.03
CA ALA A 53 -13.10 -15.84 3.22
C ALA A 53 -12.40 -14.51 2.85
N GLN A 54 -11.11 -14.38 3.18
CA GLN A 54 -10.25 -13.24 2.87
C GLN A 54 -10.04 -13.06 1.36
N ALA A 55 -9.81 -14.15 0.61
CA ALA A 55 -9.69 -14.07 -0.85
C ALA A 55 -11.03 -13.80 -1.53
N THR A 56 -12.13 -14.29 -0.94
CA THR A 56 -13.49 -14.12 -1.47
C THR A 56 -13.98 -12.68 -1.30
N SER A 57 -13.74 -12.03 -0.16
CA SER A 57 -14.11 -10.63 0.07
C SER A 57 -13.39 -9.65 -0.88
N LEU A 58 -12.26 -10.05 -1.44
CA LEU A 58 -11.51 -9.26 -2.43
C LEU A 58 -12.00 -9.43 -3.87
N LYS A 59 -12.98 -10.30 -4.14
CA LYS A 59 -13.50 -10.48 -5.51
C LYS A 59 -14.19 -9.21 -6.01
N ASP A 60 -14.92 -8.54 -5.13
CA ASP A 60 -15.75 -7.37 -5.48
C ASP A 60 -14.92 -6.07 -5.64
N VAL A 61 -13.69 -6.07 -5.12
CA VAL A 61 -12.81 -4.90 -5.19
C VAL A 61 -12.16 -4.82 -6.58
N SER A 62 -12.73 -4.07 -7.51
CA SER A 62 -12.12 -3.83 -8.83
C SER A 62 -11.49 -2.44 -8.93
N PHE A 63 -10.36 -2.33 -9.61
CA PHE A 63 -9.71 -1.05 -9.90
C PHE A 63 -9.68 -0.84 -11.42
N THR A 64 -10.31 0.24 -11.88
CA THR A 64 -10.33 0.60 -13.30
C THR A 64 -8.98 1.20 -13.69
N LYS A 65 -8.30 0.58 -14.65
CA LYS A 65 -7.08 1.14 -15.24
C LYS A 65 -7.48 2.32 -16.13
N LEU A 66 -6.98 3.51 -15.83
CA LEU A 66 -7.17 4.68 -16.70
C LEU A 66 -6.60 4.36 -18.10
N LYS A 67 -7.47 4.39 -19.11
CA LYS A 67 -7.08 4.37 -20.53
C LYS A 67 -6.55 5.76 -20.87
N ILE A 68 -5.28 5.86 -21.22
CA ILE A 68 -4.72 7.08 -21.80
C ILE A 68 -5.07 7.07 -23.28
N LYS A 69 -5.71 8.15 -23.75
CA LYS A 69 -5.84 8.47 -25.17
C LYS A 69 -4.56 9.13 -25.65
#